data_AF-A0A963MHX4-F1
#
_entry.id   AF-A0A963MHX4-F1
#
_cell.length_a   1.000
_cell.length_b   1.000
_cell.length_c   1.000
_cell.angle_alpha   90.00
_cell.angle_beta   90.00
_cell.angle_gamma   90.00
#
_symmetry.space_group_name_H-M   'P 1'
#
loop_
_entity.id
_entity.type
_entity.pdbx_description
1 polymer ?
#
loop_
_entity_poly.entity_id
_entity_poly.type
_entity_poly.pdbx_seq_one_letter_code
_entity_poly.pdbx_strand_id
1 'polypeptide(L)' 'RELVGAHDWGFADEPPEDVMERLSALPPREQRRALLAAFGNAKLAGRDELLVEDLDASRSSRKRKIGF' A
#
# COMPACT_ATOMS: atom_id res chain seq x y z
N ARG A 1 -18.06 -4.17 23.75
CA ARG A 1 -17.64 -3.64 22.42
C ARG A 1 -16.12 -3.57 22.44
N GLU A 2 -15.45 -4.72 22.30
CA GLU A 2 -14.06 -4.93 22.75
C GLU A 2 -13.11 -5.28 21.59
N LEU A 3 -13.39 -4.77 20.39
CA LEU A 3 -12.60 -5.05 19.18
C LEU A 3 -11.89 -3.81 18.61
N VAL A 4 -12.08 -2.63 19.21
CA VAL A 4 -11.61 -1.35 18.65
C VAL A 4 -10.36 -0.82 19.38
N GLY A 5 -9.58 -1.71 20.00
CA GLY A 5 -8.38 -1.34 20.78
C GLY A 5 -7.04 -1.73 20.15
N ALA A 6 -7.04 -2.46 19.03
CA ALA A 6 -5.82 -3.00 18.40
C ALA A 6 -5.52 -2.40 17.02
N HIS A 7 -6.13 -1.26 16.69
CA HIS A 7 -6.07 -0.64 15.35
C HIS A 7 -5.14 0.56 15.25
N ASP A 8 -4.17 0.69 16.17
CA ASP A 8 -3.06 1.61 15.92
C ASP A 8 -2.02 0.92 15.04
N TRP A 9 -2.34 0.84 13.75
CA TRP A 9 -1.37 0.40 12.75
C TRP A 9 -0.20 1.38 12.61
N GLY A 10 -0.17 2.50 13.34
CA GLY A 10 0.93 3.46 13.35
C GLY A 10 1.03 4.34 12.10
N PHE A 11 0.19 4.13 11.09
CA PHE A 11 0.18 5.01 9.92
C PHE A 11 -0.44 6.35 10.27
N ALA A 12 0.16 7.43 9.77
CA ALA A 12 -0.45 8.74 9.80
C ALA A 12 -1.80 8.74 9.08
N ASP A 13 -2.74 9.57 9.55
CA ASP A 13 -4.08 9.70 8.94
C ASP A 13 -4.00 10.20 7.50
N GLU A 14 -3.03 11.07 7.21
CA GLU A 14 -2.79 11.61 5.88
C GLU A 14 -1.52 10.99 5.29
N PRO A 15 -1.58 10.34 4.12
CA PRO A 15 -0.40 9.86 3.42
C PRO A 15 0.46 11.03 2.88
N PRO A 16 1.76 10.80 2.63
CA PRO A 16 2.63 11.81 2.01
C PRO A 16 2.11 12.32 0.65
N GLU A 17 2.44 13.57 0.32
CA GLU A 17 1.93 14.25 -0.88
C GLU A 17 2.34 13.54 -2.17
N ASP A 18 3.56 13.01 -2.24
CA ASP A 18 4.07 12.24 -3.38
C ASP A 18 3.30 10.92 -3.59
N VAL A 19 2.91 10.24 -2.51
CA VAL A 19 2.03 9.06 -2.53
C VAL A 19 0.64 9.44 -3.04
N MET A 20 0.09 10.57 -2.59
CA MET A 20 -1.20 11.08 -3.04
C MET A 20 -1.20 11.46 -4.52
N GLU A 21 -0.17 12.17 -4.99
CA GLU A 21 0.02 12.49 -6.40
C GLU A 21 0.07 11.21 -7.23
N ARG A 22 0.85 10.21 -6.81
CA ARG A 22 0.95 8.94 -7.53
C ARG A 22 -0.37 8.17 -7.56
N LEU A 23 -1.13 8.17 -6.47
CA LEU A 23 -2.46 7.55 -6.42
C LEU A 23 -3.45 8.27 -7.33
N SER A 24 -3.42 9.60 -7.39
CA SER A 24 -4.32 10.40 -8.21
C SER A 24 -4.21 10.07 -9.71
N ALA A 25 -3.01 9.64 -10.16
CA ALA A 25 -2.75 9.21 -11.53
C ALA A 25 -3.32 7.83 -11.88
N LEU A 26 -3.77 7.04 -10.90
CA LEU A 26 -4.32 5.69 -11.12
C LEU A 26 -5.85 5.71 -11.22
N PRO A 27 -6.47 4.82 -12.00
CA PRO A 27 -7.92 4.62 -11.95
C PRO A 27 -8.41 4.22 -10.54
N PRO A 28 -9.63 4.57 -10.11
CA PRO A 28 -10.12 4.30 -8.74
C PRO A 28 -10.03 2.82 -8.30
N ARG A 29 -10.16 1.89 -9.25
CA ARG A 29 -10.00 0.46 -8.99
C ARG A 29 -8.56 0.09 -8.69
N GLU A 30 -7.60 0.73 -9.36
CA GLU A 30 -6.18 0.53 -9.15
C GLU A 30 -5.68 1.23 -7.90
N GLN A 31 -6.18 2.44 -7.59
CA GLN A 31 -5.89 3.15 -6.33
C GLN A 31 -6.14 2.27 -5.10
N ARG A 32 -7.35 1.69 -5.00
CA ARG A 32 -7.72 0.80 -3.89
C ARG A 32 -6.79 -0.41 -3.78
N ARG A 33 -6.42 -1.00 -4.91
CA ARG A 33 -5.50 -2.15 -4.94
C ARG A 33 -4.06 -1.75 -4.56
N ALA A 34 -3.60 -0.61 -5.04
CA ALA A 34 -2.27 -0.08 -4.75
C ALA A 34 -2.13 0.26 -3.26
N LEU A 35 -3.13 0.94 -2.67
CA LEU A 35 -3.17 1.25 -1.24
C LEU A 35 -3.10 -0.02 -0.36
N LEU A 36 -3.95 -1.01 -0.64
CA LEU A 36 -3.95 -2.27 0.13
C LEU A 36 -2.60 -2.98 0.09
N ALA A 37 -1.94 -3.00 -1.07
CA ALA A 37 -0.60 -3.57 -1.21
C ALA A 37 0.46 -2.72 -0.49
N ALA A 38 0.37 -1.40 -0.60
CA ALA A 38 1.36 -0.48 -0.05
C ALA A 38 1.41 -0.52 1.48
N PHE A 39 0.27 -0.57 2.16
CA PHE A 39 0.24 -0.77 3.61
C PHE A 39 0.94 -2.08 4.03
N GLY A 40 0.73 -3.17 3.28
CA GLY A 40 1.41 -4.43 3.51
C GLY A 40 2.92 -4.35 3.29
N ASN A 41 3.35 -3.70 2.22
CA ASN A 41 4.76 -3.52 1.88
C ASN A 41 5.49 -2.66 2.93
N ALA A 42 4.89 -1.54 3.33
CA ALA A 42 5.43 -0.67 4.38
C ALA A 42 5.58 -1.44 5.71
N LYS A 43 4.59 -2.26 6.09
CA LYS A 43 4.69 -3.11 7.28
C LYS A 43 5.77 -4.19 7.18
N LEU A 44 5.93 -4.82 6.01
CA LEU A 44 7.02 -5.77 5.78
C LEU A 44 8.40 -5.09 5.84
N ALA A 45 8.47 -3.81 5.46
CA ALA A 45 9.67 -2.98 5.59
C ALA A 45 9.88 -2.43 7.03
N GLY A 46 8.99 -2.74 7.98
CA GLY A 46 9.05 -2.23 9.35
C GLY A 46 8.76 -0.73 9.47
N ARG A 47 8.16 -0.13 8.43
CA ARG A 47 7.77 1.27 8.37
C ARG A 47 6.30 1.46 8.76
N ASP A 48 6.01 2.65 9.23
CA ASP A 48 4.68 3.19 9.53
C ASP A 48 4.34 4.41 8.66
N GLU A 49 5.11 4.61 7.59
CA GLU A 49 4.89 5.63 6.56
C GLU A 49 4.84 4.96 5.18
N LEU A 50 3.93 5.44 4.33
CA LEU A 50 3.83 5.01 2.94
C LEU A 50 4.84 5.76 2.08
N LEU A 51 5.52 5.04 1.18
CA LEU A 51 6.36 5.62 0.14
C LEU A 51 5.80 5.29 -1.23
N VAL A 52 6.18 6.08 -2.25
CA VAL A 52 5.77 5.84 -3.65
C VAL A 52 6.19 4.43 -4.13
N GLU A 53 7.31 3.90 -3.64
CA GLU A 53 7.79 2.54 -3.94
C GLU A 53 6.82 1.43 -3.50
N ASP A 54 6.06 1.66 -2.42
CA ASP A 54 5.14 0.69 -1.85
C ASP A 54 3.93 0.46 -2.78
N LEU A 55 3.54 1.48 -3.54
CA LEU A 55 2.48 1.41 -4.56
C LEU A 55 2.92 0.57 -5.77
N ASP A 56 4.21 0.66 -6.13
CA ASP A 56 4.78 0.04 -7.32
C ASP A 56 5.23 -1.41 -7.14
N ALA A 57 5.55 -1.82 -5.91
CA ALA A 57 5.96 -3.19 -5.60
C ALA A 57 4.91 -4.25 -6.02
N SER A 58 3.62 -3.88 -6.06
CA SER A 58 2.55 -4.75 -6.56
C SER A 58 2.66 -5.09 -8.06
N ARG A 59 3.32 -4.24 -8.85
CA ARG A 59 3.56 -4.46 -10.29
C ARG A 59 4.76 -5.38 -10.54
N SER A 60 5.72 -5.41 -9.61
CA SER A 60 6.95 -6.20 -9.74
C SER A 60 6.72 -7.70 -9.49
N SER A 61 5.68 -8.07 -8.73
CA SER A 61 5.31 -9.46 -8.47
C SER A 61 4.51 -10.15 -9.58
N ARG A 62 4.56 -9.64 -10.82
CA ARG A 62 3.93 -10.30 -11.98
C ARG A 62 4.52 -11.71 -12.11
N LYS A 63 3.78 -12.69 -11.55
CA LYS A 63 4.11 -14.12 -11.47
C LYS A 63 4.80 -14.54 -12.76
N ARG A 64 6.03 -15.05 -12.65
CA ARG A 64 6.62 -15.85 -13.73
C ARG A 64 5.58 -16.91 -14.09
N LYS A 65 5.13 -16.92 -15.34
CA LYS A 65 4.28 -18.00 -15.85
C LYS A 65 5.13 -19.27 -15.73
N ILE A 66 4.85 -20.09 -14.74
CA ILE A 66 5.24 -21.50 -14.77
C ILE A 66 4.40 -22.08 -15.90
N GLY A 67 5.04 -22.20 -17.06
CA GLY A 67 4.52 -22.96 -18.18
C GLY A 67 4.73 -24.43 -17.88
N PHE A 68 3.68 -25.21 -18.16
CA PHE A 68 3.77 -26.65 -18.37
C PHE A 68 3.88 -26.89 -19.87
#